data_AF-A0A355X6R9-F1
#
_entry.id   AF-A0A355X6R9-F1
#
_cell.length_a   1.000
_cell.length_b   1.000
_cell.length_c   1.000
_cell.angle_alpha   90.00
_cell.angle_beta   90.00
_cell.angle_gamma   90.00
#
_symmetry.space_group_name_H-M   'P 1'
#
loop_
_entity.id
_entity.type
_entity.pdbx_description
1 polymer ?
#
loop_
_entity_poly.entity_id
_entity_poly.type
_entity_poly.pdbx_seq_one_letter_code
_entity_poly.pdbx_strand_id
1 'polypeptide(L)'
;MEYLIMDFKKCLVAITIFLVLFVIDFVFGLCKGIFVEGVSSSKLRMSVPKFVGYVGMIFMCILLDTLIVTSTDIEYVPIGLISCVCFCIIEISSIVENARELGINIPPVITSVIDYIKTKLFNDKEQKGGSSALKFSEWVNKYIGKKTDYDGAYGVQCVDLIDCYIDTCLGLKKGFWGNAKYWWINRNKSAWLKNNFDFITPNYKNGELKAGDIGIRTSGTYGHIFIVKESTANGKIKYYDQNYNGTGAGMTLREKPYTSDYVNGILRPKNRNNIDTDKKVTKVAKYGNAAMVSAQTVYADSDLTLKVGSVSKNERVLQLGTGEGNPIISY
;
A
#
# COMPACT_ATOMS: atom_id res chain seq x y z
N MET A 1 -15.56 -24.78 -35.12
CA MET A 1 -16.93 -24.49 -34.63
C MET A 1 -17.30 -25.36 -33.44
N GLU A 2 -17.12 -26.68 -33.48
CA GLU A 2 -17.49 -27.58 -32.37
C GLU A 2 -16.75 -27.29 -31.05
N TYR A 3 -15.43 -27.06 -31.09
CA TYR A 3 -14.64 -26.68 -29.91
C TYR A 3 -15.14 -25.38 -29.26
N LEU A 4 -15.44 -24.36 -30.08
CA LEU A 4 -16.01 -23.09 -29.61
C LEU A 4 -17.36 -23.30 -28.90
N ILE A 5 -18.24 -24.12 -29.47
CA ILE A 5 -19.55 -24.43 -28.86
C ILE A 5 -19.37 -25.15 -27.53
N MET A 6 -18.41 -26.08 -27.46
CA MET A 6 -18.11 -26.82 -26.24
C MET A 6 -17.57 -25.90 -25.14
N ASP A 7 -16.59 -25.05 -25.43
CA ASP A 7 -16.01 -24.14 -24.43
C ASP A 7 -16.99 -23.05 -24.00
N PHE A 8 -17.83 -22.57 -24.92
CA PHE A 8 -18.94 -21.68 -24.57
C PHE A 8 -19.94 -22.35 -23.60
N LYS A 9 -20.31 -23.61 -23.85
CA LYS A 9 -21.20 -24.37 -22.95
C LYS A 9 -20.62 -24.54 -21.55
N LYS A 10 -19.30 -24.77 -21.43
CA LYS A 10 -18.62 -24.84 -20.12
C LYS A 10 -18.73 -23.54 -19.33
N CYS A 11 -18.75 -22.40 -20.02
CA CYS A 11 -18.84 -21.08 -19.39
C CYS A 11 -20.28 -20.62 -19.12
N LEU A 12 -21.29 -21.23 -19.75
CA LEU A 12 -22.67 -20.73 -19.78
C LEU A 12 -23.27 -20.47 -18.39
N VAL A 13 -23.04 -21.36 -17.43
CA VAL A 13 -23.51 -21.20 -16.05
C VAL A 13 -22.86 -19.98 -15.40
N ALA A 14 -21.54 -19.85 -15.50
CA ALA A 14 -20.80 -18.73 -14.91
C ALA A 14 -21.16 -17.40 -15.57
N ILE A 15 -21.37 -17.38 -16.90
CA ILE A 15 -21.88 -16.21 -17.63
C ILE A 15 -23.25 -15.80 -17.10
N THR A 16 -24.16 -16.76 -16.91
CA THR A 16 -25.51 -16.49 -16.41
C THR A 16 -25.46 -15.88 -14.99
N ILE A 17 -24.65 -16.46 -14.10
CA ILE A 17 -24.45 -15.93 -12.75
C ILE A 17 -23.89 -14.51 -12.81
N PHE A 18 -22.85 -14.27 -13.63
CA PHE A 18 -22.25 -12.95 -13.81
C PHE A 18 -23.29 -11.92 -14.27
N LEU A 19 -24.11 -12.24 -15.27
CA LEU A 19 -25.14 -11.32 -15.78
C LEU A 19 -26.18 -10.96 -14.71
N VAL A 20 -26.60 -11.94 -13.90
CA VAL A 20 -27.49 -11.68 -12.76
C VAL A 20 -26.82 -10.76 -11.75
N LEU A 21 -25.56 -11.02 -11.39
CA LEU A 21 -24.80 -10.18 -10.46
C LEU A 21 -24.62 -8.76 -11.00
N PHE A 22 -24.31 -8.60 -12.28
CA PHE A 22 -24.16 -7.28 -12.92
C PHE A 22 -25.45 -6.46 -12.84
N VAL A 23 -26.60 -7.09 -13.08
CA VAL A 23 -27.91 -6.42 -12.94
C VAL A 23 -28.18 -6.03 -11.49
N ILE A 24 -27.88 -6.91 -10.53
CA ILE A 24 -28.01 -6.61 -9.10
C ILE A 24 -27.10 -5.44 -8.72
N ASP A 25 -25.82 -5.47 -9.12
CA ASP A 25 -24.87 -4.39 -8.84
C ASP A 25 -25.35 -3.06 -9.41
N PHE A 26 -25.84 -3.06 -10.64
CA PHE A 26 -26.41 -1.87 -11.27
C PHE A 26 -27.59 -1.30 -10.46
N VAL A 27 -28.50 -2.16 -9.99
CA VAL A 27 -29.63 -1.74 -9.14
C VAL A 27 -29.13 -1.17 -7.81
N PHE A 28 -28.17 -1.82 -7.15
CA PHE A 28 -27.59 -1.32 -5.90
C PHE A 28 -26.86 0.02 -6.08
N GLY A 29 -26.10 0.17 -7.17
CA GLY A 29 -25.43 1.42 -7.53
C GLY A 29 -26.41 2.56 -7.84
N LEU A 30 -27.54 2.24 -8.49
CA LEU A 30 -28.65 3.19 -8.69
C LEU A 30 -29.27 3.62 -7.36
N CYS A 31 -29.61 2.66 -6.49
CA CYS A 31 -30.14 2.94 -5.15
C CYS A 31 -29.19 3.84 -4.37
N LYS A 32 -27.89 3.52 -4.32
CA LYS A 32 -26.87 4.36 -3.69
C LYS A 32 -26.87 5.78 -4.28
N GLY A 33 -26.92 5.88 -5.61
CA GLY A 33 -26.99 7.18 -6.29
C GLY A 33 -28.22 8.00 -5.89
N ILE A 34 -29.38 7.38 -5.68
CA ILE A 34 -30.62 8.07 -5.28
C ILE A 34 -30.58 8.47 -3.80
N PHE A 35 -30.17 7.57 -2.92
CA PHE A 35 -30.35 7.72 -1.47
C PHE A 35 -29.14 8.33 -0.74
N VAL A 36 -27.95 8.36 -1.34
CA VAL A 36 -26.71 8.80 -0.67
C VAL A 36 -26.01 9.95 -1.39
N GLU A 37 -25.74 9.83 -2.69
CA GLU A 37 -24.78 10.71 -3.39
C GLU A 37 -25.41 11.68 -4.42
N GLY A 38 -26.70 11.52 -4.75
CA GLY A 38 -27.34 12.19 -5.89
C GLY A 38 -27.00 11.52 -7.24
N VAL A 39 -28.00 11.28 -8.08
CA VAL A 39 -27.83 10.57 -9.36
C VAL A 39 -27.16 11.48 -10.40
N SER A 40 -25.93 11.16 -10.81
CA SER A 40 -25.30 11.80 -11.95
C SER A 40 -25.54 10.99 -13.23
N SER A 41 -25.94 11.68 -14.31
CA SER A 41 -26.14 11.05 -15.62
C SER A 41 -24.85 10.47 -16.20
N SER A 42 -23.68 11.00 -15.79
CA SER A 42 -22.37 10.46 -16.14
C SER A 42 -22.10 9.08 -15.55
N LYS A 43 -22.45 8.83 -14.27
CA LYS A 43 -22.28 7.52 -13.63
C LYS A 43 -23.17 6.46 -14.28
N LEU A 44 -24.41 6.82 -14.62
CA LEU A 44 -25.35 5.93 -15.32
C LEU A 44 -24.84 5.54 -16.72
N ARG A 45 -24.29 6.51 -17.46
CA ARG A 45 -23.76 6.26 -18.81
C ARG A 45 -22.56 5.32 -18.81
N MET A 46 -21.79 5.26 -17.72
CA MET A 46 -20.62 4.38 -17.61
C MET A 46 -20.98 2.89 -17.44
N SER A 47 -22.23 2.56 -17.08
CA SER A 47 -22.67 1.17 -16.96
C SER A 47 -22.69 0.43 -18.31
N VAL A 48 -22.98 1.14 -19.41
CA VAL A 48 -23.03 0.54 -20.75
C VAL A 48 -21.63 0.15 -21.27
N PRO A 49 -20.61 1.04 -21.25
CA PRO A 49 -19.23 0.64 -21.56
C PRO A 49 -18.70 -0.47 -20.64
N LYS A 50 -19.04 -0.46 -19.34
CA LYS A 50 -18.65 -1.52 -18.39
C LYS A 50 -19.19 -2.89 -18.84
N PHE A 51 -20.48 -2.96 -19.16
CA PHE A 51 -21.14 -4.17 -19.66
C PHE A 51 -20.48 -4.69 -20.95
N VAL A 52 -20.33 -3.81 -21.95
CA VAL A 52 -19.73 -4.17 -23.25
C VAL A 52 -18.30 -4.66 -23.06
N GLY A 53 -17.52 -4.00 -22.20
CA GLY A 53 -16.16 -4.41 -21.86
C GLY A 53 -16.12 -5.81 -21.25
N TYR A 54 -16.98 -6.12 -20.29
CA TYR A 54 -17.04 -7.45 -19.68
C TYR A 54 -17.43 -8.55 -20.66
N VAL A 55 -18.50 -8.35 -21.44
CA VAL A 55 -18.94 -9.34 -22.44
C VAL A 55 -17.86 -9.56 -23.50
N GLY A 56 -17.22 -8.47 -23.97
CA GLY A 56 -16.11 -8.55 -24.92
C GLY A 56 -14.92 -9.34 -24.39
N MET A 57 -14.52 -9.10 -23.14
CA MET A 57 -13.41 -9.82 -22.50
C MET A 57 -13.72 -11.30 -22.28
N ILE A 58 -14.93 -11.64 -21.80
CA ILE A 58 -15.34 -13.05 -21.64
C ILE A 58 -15.28 -13.77 -23.00
N PHE A 59 -15.83 -13.16 -24.04
CA PHE A 59 -15.84 -13.76 -25.38
C PHE A 59 -14.42 -13.91 -25.94
N MET A 60 -13.56 -12.89 -25.74
CA MET A 60 -12.16 -12.94 -26.13
C MET A 60 -11.41 -14.09 -25.44
N CYS A 61 -11.63 -14.30 -24.13
CA CYS A 61 -11.04 -15.43 -23.41
C CYS A 61 -11.55 -16.78 -23.95
N ILE A 62 -12.84 -16.95 -24.22
CA ILE A 62 -13.39 -18.19 -24.81
C ILE A 62 -12.84 -18.45 -26.23
N LEU A 63 -12.60 -17.39 -27.02
CA LEU A 63 -11.93 -17.53 -28.31
C LEU A 63 -10.47 -17.94 -28.15
N LEU A 64 -9.76 -17.39 -27.16
CA LEU A 64 -8.39 -17.75 -26.86
C LEU A 64 -8.29 -19.22 -26.41
N ASP A 65 -9.21 -19.65 -25.56
CA ASP A 65 -9.38 -21.04 -25.13
C ASP A 65 -9.50 -21.98 -26.34
N THR A 66 -10.43 -21.64 -27.24
CA THR A 66 -10.65 -22.40 -28.48
C THR A 66 -9.38 -22.43 -29.34
N LEU A 67 -8.69 -21.29 -29.45
CA LEU A 67 -7.46 -21.18 -30.24
C LEU A 67 -6.34 -22.06 -29.68
N ILE A 68 -6.13 -22.05 -28.37
CA ILE A 68 -5.10 -22.87 -27.71
C ILE A 68 -5.39 -24.36 -27.94
N VAL A 69 -6.62 -24.80 -27.70
CA VAL A 69 -7.02 -26.21 -27.88
C VAL A 69 -6.91 -26.67 -29.33
N THR A 70 -7.16 -25.78 -30.30
CA THR A 70 -7.13 -26.15 -31.73
C THR A 70 -5.77 -25.99 -32.39
N SER A 71 -4.87 -25.17 -31.82
CA SER A 71 -3.63 -24.76 -32.47
C SER A 71 -2.37 -25.16 -31.72
N THR A 72 -2.48 -25.74 -30.52
CA THR A 72 -1.34 -26.11 -29.68
C THR A 72 -1.59 -27.43 -28.95
N ASP A 73 -0.52 -28.17 -28.66
CA ASP A 73 -0.57 -29.38 -27.80
C ASP A 73 -0.39 -29.04 -26.31
N ILE A 74 -0.68 -27.80 -25.92
CA ILE A 74 -0.47 -27.34 -24.54
C ILE A 74 -1.62 -27.82 -23.67
N GLU A 75 -1.30 -28.36 -22.49
CA GLU A 75 -2.29 -28.60 -21.44
C GLU A 75 -2.91 -27.26 -21.03
N TYR A 76 -4.16 -27.08 -21.41
CA TYR A 76 -4.81 -25.79 -21.40
C TYR A 76 -5.61 -25.57 -20.10
N VAL A 77 -5.44 -24.38 -19.52
CA VAL A 77 -6.15 -23.91 -18.33
C VAL A 77 -7.36 -23.08 -18.76
N PRO A 78 -8.59 -23.29 -18.24
CA PRO A 78 -9.78 -22.70 -18.81
C PRO A 78 -9.97 -21.21 -18.56
N ILE A 79 -9.38 -20.36 -19.41
CA ILE A 79 -9.24 -18.92 -19.21
C ILE A 79 -10.60 -18.22 -19.26
N GLY A 80 -11.48 -18.62 -20.19
CA GLY A 80 -12.84 -18.10 -20.29
C GLY A 80 -13.67 -18.36 -19.03
N LEU A 81 -13.58 -19.56 -18.47
CA LEU A 81 -14.28 -19.90 -17.21
C LEU A 81 -13.70 -19.11 -16.03
N ILE A 82 -12.37 -19.05 -15.93
CA ILE A 82 -11.68 -18.28 -14.88
C ILE A 82 -12.07 -16.80 -14.97
N SER A 83 -12.10 -16.24 -16.18
CA SER A 83 -12.52 -14.87 -16.45
C SER A 83 -13.95 -14.59 -15.95
N CYS A 84 -14.89 -15.51 -16.23
CA CYS A 84 -16.27 -15.39 -15.72
C CYS A 84 -16.33 -15.39 -14.18
N VAL A 85 -15.59 -16.29 -13.53
CA VAL A 85 -15.53 -16.37 -12.06
C VAL A 85 -14.93 -15.09 -11.47
N CYS A 86 -13.86 -14.56 -12.08
CA CYS A 86 -13.25 -13.30 -11.69
C CYS A 86 -14.23 -12.13 -11.76
N PHE A 87 -14.98 -11.99 -12.87
CA PHE A 87 -15.99 -10.94 -12.99
C PHE A 87 -17.14 -11.11 -12.00
N CYS A 88 -17.57 -12.35 -11.69
CA CYS A 88 -18.54 -12.57 -10.61
C CYS A 88 -18.05 -12.02 -9.26
N ILE A 89 -16.78 -12.26 -8.92
CA ILE A 89 -16.19 -11.80 -7.65
C ILE A 89 -16.08 -10.27 -7.62
N ILE A 90 -15.78 -9.64 -8.75
CA ILE A 90 -15.76 -8.18 -8.89
C ILE A 90 -17.17 -7.60 -8.63
N GLU A 91 -18.22 -8.17 -9.23
CA GLU A 91 -19.59 -7.67 -9.03
C GLU A 91 -20.10 -7.93 -7.61
N ILE A 92 -19.87 -9.11 -7.02
CA ILE A 92 -20.22 -9.41 -5.62
C ILE A 92 -19.60 -8.37 -4.68
N SER A 93 -18.36 -8.00 -4.96
CA SER A 93 -17.63 -7.02 -4.16
C SER A 93 -18.23 -5.63 -4.24
N SER A 94 -18.61 -5.21 -5.45
CA SER A 94 -19.28 -3.93 -5.69
C SER A 94 -20.65 -3.89 -5.02
N ILE A 95 -21.42 -4.98 -5.09
CA ILE A 95 -22.71 -5.12 -4.40
C ILE A 95 -22.55 -4.94 -2.89
N VAL A 96 -21.56 -5.62 -2.27
CA VAL A 96 -21.31 -5.52 -0.82
C VAL A 96 -20.93 -4.10 -0.40
N GLU A 97 -20.13 -3.40 -1.22
CA GLU A 97 -19.75 -2.00 -0.98
C GLU A 97 -20.97 -1.08 -1.07
N ASN A 98 -21.77 -1.19 -2.14
CA ASN A 98 -22.99 -0.42 -2.33
C ASN A 98 -24.03 -0.70 -1.22
N ALA A 99 -24.18 -1.96 -0.80
CA ALA A 99 -25.08 -2.36 0.27
C ALA A 99 -24.71 -1.73 1.62
N ARG A 100 -23.41 -1.72 1.96
CA ARG A 100 -22.90 -1.08 3.19
C ARG A 100 -23.18 0.41 3.21
N GLU A 101 -22.98 1.09 2.08
CA GLU A 101 -23.25 2.52 1.96
C GLU A 101 -24.73 2.86 2.06
N LEU A 102 -25.61 1.93 1.67
CA LEU A 102 -27.05 2.01 1.90
C LEU A 102 -27.47 1.70 3.34
N GLY A 103 -26.51 1.45 4.25
CA GLY A 103 -26.78 1.15 5.65
C GLY A 103 -27.12 -0.31 5.96
N ILE A 104 -26.92 -1.22 5.00
CA ILE A 104 -27.11 -2.66 5.24
C ILE A 104 -25.91 -3.20 6.03
N ASN A 105 -26.20 -3.76 7.21
CA ASN A 105 -25.19 -4.38 8.06
C ASN A 105 -24.75 -5.74 7.49
N ILE A 106 -23.63 -5.74 6.77
CA ILE A 106 -23.03 -6.98 6.24
C ILE A 106 -22.18 -7.68 7.31
N PRO A 107 -22.46 -8.97 7.62
CA PRO A 107 -21.65 -9.75 8.54
C PRO A 107 -20.15 -9.75 8.19
N PRO A 108 -19.24 -9.56 9.16
CA PRO A 108 -17.80 -9.49 8.90
C PRO A 108 -17.25 -10.70 8.15
N VAL A 109 -17.76 -11.90 8.45
CA VAL A 109 -17.36 -13.16 7.80
C VAL A 109 -17.48 -13.10 6.28
N ILE A 110 -18.56 -12.51 5.75
CA ILE A 110 -18.78 -12.39 4.29
C ILE A 110 -17.68 -11.54 3.68
N THR A 111 -17.33 -10.44 4.34
CA THR A 111 -16.31 -9.52 3.82
C THR A 111 -14.90 -10.06 3.94
N SER A 112 -14.58 -10.77 5.02
CA SER A 112 -13.30 -11.47 5.17
C SER A 112 -13.10 -12.54 4.10
N VAL A 113 -14.15 -13.29 3.75
CA VAL A 113 -14.09 -14.30 2.68
C VAL A 113 -13.85 -13.65 1.32
N ILE A 114 -14.57 -12.58 0.98
CA ILE A 114 -14.40 -11.85 -0.28
C ILE A 114 -12.97 -11.28 -0.40
N ASP A 115 -12.46 -10.67 0.67
CA ASP A 115 -11.13 -10.06 0.67
C ASP A 115 -10.03 -11.12 0.54
N TYR A 116 -10.18 -12.28 1.19
CA TYR A 116 -9.28 -13.42 1.03
C TYR A 116 -9.27 -13.97 -0.41
N ILE A 117 -10.45 -14.13 -1.01
CA ILE A 117 -10.58 -14.63 -2.40
C ILE A 117 -9.92 -13.65 -3.38
N LYS A 118 -10.18 -12.34 -3.25
CA LYS A 118 -9.58 -11.31 -4.09
C LYS A 118 -8.06 -11.33 -4.03
N THR A 119 -7.49 -11.38 -2.82
CA THR A 119 -6.03 -11.36 -2.63
C THR A 119 -5.36 -12.59 -3.25
N LYS A 120 -6.05 -13.73 -3.34
CA LYS A 120 -5.53 -14.93 -3.98
C LYS A 120 -5.66 -14.92 -5.50
N LEU A 121 -6.75 -14.37 -6.04
CA LEU A 121 -7.04 -14.42 -7.48
C LEU A 121 -6.46 -13.24 -8.27
N PHE A 122 -6.60 -12.03 -7.74
CA PHE A 122 -6.13 -10.80 -8.39
C PHE A 122 -4.81 -10.40 -7.77
N ASN A 123 -3.82 -11.28 -7.82
CA ASN A 123 -2.52 -11.13 -7.16
C ASN A 123 -1.66 -10.00 -7.78
N ASP A 124 -2.28 -8.88 -8.10
CA ASP A 124 -1.70 -7.57 -8.15
C ASP A 124 -1.50 -7.11 -6.70
N LYS A 125 -0.43 -6.37 -6.46
CA LYS A 125 -0.17 -5.74 -5.15
C LYS A 125 -1.15 -4.57 -4.91
N GLU A 126 -2.45 -4.82 -4.97
CA GLU A 126 -3.48 -3.97 -4.41
C GLU A 126 -3.93 -4.55 -3.07
N GLN A 127 -3.18 -4.19 -2.01
CA GLN A 127 -3.70 -4.32 -0.66
C GLN A 127 -4.81 -3.28 -0.47
N LYS A 128 -6.07 -3.72 -0.62
CA LYS A 128 -7.18 -3.03 0.05
C LYS A 128 -6.91 -3.07 1.56
N GLY A 129 -6.82 -1.88 2.13
CA GLY A 129 -6.35 -1.64 3.50
C GLY A 129 -7.03 -2.49 4.58
N GLY A 130 -6.21 -2.89 5.55
CA GLY A 130 -6.62 -3.53 6.80
C GLY A 130 -5.57 -4.50 7.34
N SER A 131 -4.61 -3.98 8.14
CA SER A 131 -3.54 -4.67 8.89
C SER A 131 -2.28 -5.03 8.08
N SER A 132 -1.12 -4.38 8.20
CA SER A 132 -0.57 -3.37 9.11
C SER A 132 0.36 -2.47 8.29
N ALA A 133 0.05 -1.19 8.13
CA ALA A 133 0.93 -0.29 7.38
C ALA A 133 2.32 -0.25 8.06
N LEU A 134 3.37 -0.29 7.24
CA LEU A 134 4.75 -0.43 7.70
C LEU A 134 5.10 0.71 8.65
N LYS A 135 5.85 0.39 9.70
CA LYS A 135 6.51 1.42 10.50
C LYS A 135 7.43 2.24 9.61
N PHE A 136 7.58 3.53 9.90
CA PHE A 136 8.30 4.47 9.03
C PHE A 136 9.74 4.01 8.73
N SER A 137 10.44 3.48 9.72
CA SER A 137 11.77 2.89 9.61
C SER A 137 11.81 1.63 8.74
N GLU A 138 10.83 0.74 8.88
CA GLU A 138 10.68 -0.45 8.04
C GLU A 138 10.39 -0.06 6.59
N TRP A 139 9.52 0.92 6.40
CA TRP A 139 9.21 1.50 5.09
C TRP A 139 10.47 2.09 4.45
N VAL A 140 11.23 2.92 5.19
CA VAL A 140 12.50 3.46 4.70
C VAL A 140 13.47 2.35 4.31
N ASN A 141 13.67 1.34 5.16
CA ASN A 141 14.58 0.22 4.88
C ASN A 141 14.14 -0.58 3.65
N LYS A 142 12.83 -0.73 3.45
CA LYS A 142 12.27 -1.45 2.31
C LYS A 142 12.50 -0.72 0.99
N TYR A 143 12.41 0.61 0.97
CA TYR A 143 12.40 1.40 -0.27
C TYR A 143 13.68 2.18 -0.57
N ILE A 144 14.56 2.42 0.41
CA ILE A 144 15.82 3.14 0.19
C ILE A 144 16.65 2.48 -0.94
N GLY A 145 17.10 3.31 -1.88
CA GLY A 145 17.83 2.88 -3.09
C GLY A 145 16.98 2.26 -4.19
N LYS A 146 15.70 1.94 -3.94
CA LYS A 146 14.83 1.29 -4.94
C LYS A 146 14.08 2.30 -5.80
N LYS A 147 13.78 1.90 -7.02
CA LYS A 147 12.94 2.64 -7.96
C LYS A 147 11.49 2.23 -7.75
N THR A 148 10.64 3.22 -7.46
CA THR A 148 9.19 3.04 -7.28
C THR A 148 8.48 3.74 -8.42
N ASP A 149 7.74 2.98 -9.21
CA ASP A 149 6.76 3.42 -10.20
C ASP A 149 5.43 2.87 -9.69
N TYR A 150 4.63 3.74 -9.06
CA TYR A 150 3.47 3.33 -8.27
C TYR A 150 2.19 3.41 -9.10
N ASP A 151 2.07 4.42 -9.97
CA ASP A 151 0.89 4.59 -10.81
C ASP A 151 1.03 4.02 -12.23
N GLY A 152 2.22 3.51 -12.59
CA GLY A 152 2.51 2.93 -13.91
C GLY A 152 2.65 3.99 -15.01
N ALA A 153 2.70 5.27 -14.66
CA ALA A 153 2.75 6.39 -15.58
C ALA A 153 4.03 7.20 -15.40
N TYR A 154 4.68 7.56 -16.51
CA TYR A 154 5.90 8.38 -16.52
C TYR A 154 7.11 7.77 -15.75
N GLY A 155 7.04 6.49 -15.37
CA GLY A 155 8.13 5.76 -14.76
C GLY A 155 8.38 6.17 -13.31
N VAL A 156 9.64 6.41 -12.95
CA VAL A 156 10.03 6.67 -11.55
C VAL A 156 9.99 8.17 -11.26
N GLN A 157 8.92 8.66 -10.63
CA GLN A 157 8.77 10.07 -10.27
C GLN A 157 8.79 10.31 -8.75
N CYS A 158 8.87 11.60 -8.37
CA CYS A 158 8.79 12.02 -6.98
C CYS A 158 7.41 11.75 -6.36
N VAL A 159 6.34 11.83 -7.14
CA VAL A 159 4.96 11.59 -6.68
C VAL A 159 4.71 10.09 -6.44
N ASP A 160 5.30 9.18 -7.22
CA ASP A 160 5.20 7.73 -7.00
C ASP A 160 5.64 7.31 -5.60
N LEU A 161 6.74 7.91 -5.13
CA LEU A 161 7.25 7.63 -3.79
C LEU A 161 6.25 8.05 -2.71
N ILE A 162 5.52 9.14 -2.94
CA ILE A 162 4.54 9.69 -2.00
C ILE A 162 3.28 8.85 -1.99
N ASP A 163 2.81 8.42 -3.16
CA ASP A 163 1.68 7.52 -3.26
C ASP A 163 1.99 6.19 -2.57
N CYS A 164 3.19 5.65 -2.78
CA CYS A 164 3.68 4.47 -2.08
C CYS A 164 3.75 4.71 -0.55
N TYR A 165 4.22 5.86 -0.09
CA TYR A 165 4.28 6.21 1.33
C TYR A 165 2.89 6.29 1.97
N ILE A 166 1.93 6.93 1.29
CA ILE A 166 0.54 7.09 1.73
C ILE A 166 -0.13 5.73 1.88
N ASP A 167 0.02 4.87 0.88
CA ASP A 167 -0.56 3.53 0.89
C ASP A 167 0.10 2.63 1.94
N THR A 168 1.42 2.47 1.85
CA THR A 168 2.12 1.40 2.57
C THR A 168 2.63 1.77 3.96
N CYS A 169 2.79 3.06 4.29
CA CYS A 169 3.19 3.51 5.62
C CYS A 169 2.05 4.20 6.38
N LEU A 170 1.32 5.12 5.72
CA LEU A 170 0.18 5.79 6.36
C LEU A 170 -1.07 4.89 6.40
N GLY A 171 -1.13 3.85 5.57
CA GLY A 171 -2.29 2.95 5.49
C GLY A 171 -3.52 3.61 4.90
N LEU A 172 -3.33 4.61 4.03
CA LEU A 172 -4.38 5.40 3.42
C LEU A 172 -4.49 5.07 1.93
N LYS A 173 -5.71 4.97 1.43
CA LYS A 173 -5.92 4.93 -0.03
C LYS A 173 -5.64 6.31 -0.63
N LYS A 174 -4.86 6.36 -1.72
CA LYS A 174 -4.60 7.58 -2.49
C LYS A 174 -5.92 8.25 -2.88
N GLY A 175 -6.04 9.56 -2.63
CA GLY A 175 -7.23 10.35 -2.96
C GLY A 175 -6.91 11.74 -3.52
N PHE A 176 -5.70 11.94 -4.02
CA PHE A 176 -5.29 13.17 -4.70
C PHE A 176 -4.43 12.84 -5.92
N TRP A 177 -4.58 13.62 -6.99
CA TRP A 177 -3.88 13.44 -8.25
C TRP A 177 -3.26 14.75 -8.72
N GLY A 178 -2.10 14.65 -9.34
CA GLY A 178 -1.41 15.75 -9.98
C GLY A 178 0.05 15.88 -9.57
N ASN A 179 0.76 16.73 -10.31
CA ASN A 179 2.17 17.03 -10.10
C ASN A 179 2.43 17.57 -8.68
N ALA A 180 3.67 17.39 -8.21
CA ALA A 180 4.13 17.72 -6.86
C ALA A 180 3.66 19.10 -6.36
N LYS A 181 3.79 20.18 -7.16
CA LYS A 181 3.39 21.53 -6.74
C LYS A 181 1.90 21.65 -6.38
N TYR A 182 1.03 20.84 -6.99
CA TYR A 182 -0.41 20.92 -6.79
C TYR A 182 -0.87 20.34 -5.46
N TRP A 183 -0.08 19.47 -4.82
CA TRP A 183 -0.33 19.00 -3.45
C TRP A 183 -0.37 20.17 -2.45
N TRP A 184 0.41 21.23 -2.70
CA TRP A 184 0.34 22.46 -1.92
C TRP A 184 -0.66 23.47 -2.48
N ILE A 185 -0.62 23.77 -3.78
CA ILE A 185 -1.44 24.83 -4.38
C ILE A 185 -2.94 24.52 -4.25
N ASN A 186 -3.35 23.27 -4.45
CA ASN A 186 -4.75 22.85 -4.42
C ASN A 186 -5.19 22.27 -3.06
N ARG A 187 -4.37 22.40 -2.01
CA ARG A 187 -4.63 21.83 -0.68
C ARG A 187 -6.02 22.14 -0.12
N ASN A 188 -6.50 23.37 -0.34
CA ASN A 188 -7.81 23.81 0.16
C ASN A 188 -9.00 23.28 -0.65
N LYS A 189 -8.76 22.85 -1.90
CA LYS A 189 -9.78 22.36 -2.84
C LYS A 189 -10.05 20.87 -2.68
N SER A 190 -9.12 20.10 -2.10
CA SER A 190 -9.30 18.65 -1.88
C SER A 190 -9.83 18.37 -0.47
N ALA A 191 -11.02 17.78 -0.38
CA ALA A 191 -11.54 17.26 0.88
C ALA A 191 -10.65 16.15 1.45
N TRP A 192 -10.14 15.27 0.58
CA TRP A 192 -9.26 14.17 0.98
C TRP A 192 -7.96 14.68 1.61
N LEU A 193 -7.29 15.67 1.01
CA LEU A 193 -6.06 16.21 1.60
C LEU A 193 -6.35 16.88 2.96
N LYS A 194 -7.42 17.67 3.07
CA LYS A 194 -7.83 18.32 4.34
C LYS A 194 -8.16 17.31 5.45
N ASN A 195 -8.75 16.18 5.09
CA ASN A 195 -9.13 15.16 6.07
C ASN A 195 -7.93 14.38 6.60
N ASN A 196 -6.88 14.22 5.80
CA ASN A 196 -5.73 13.37 6.13
C ASN A 196 -4.48 14.13 6.59
N PHE A 197 -4.35 15.43 6.26
CA PHE A 197 -3.15 16.21 6.53
C PHE A 197 -3.46 17.56 7.18
N ASP A 198 -2.57 17.98 8.07
CA ASP A 198 -2.44 19.38 8.49
C ASP A 198 -1.47 20.09 7.54
N PHE A 199 -1.86 21.26 7.05
CA PHE A 199 -1.02 22.07 6.17
C PHE A 199 -0.29 23.14 6.98
N ILE A 200 1.03 23.11 6.92
CA ILE A 200 1.88 24.03 7.68
C ILE A 200 2.71 24.84 6.68
N THR A 201 2.60 26.17 6.76
CA THR A 201 3.49 27.08 6.06
C THR A 201 4.80 27.16 6.86
N PRO A 202 5.96 26.82 6.26
CA PRO A 202 7.24 26.86 6.95
C PRO A 202 7.60 28.26 7.46
N ASN A 203 8.13 28.34 8.68
CA ASN A 203 8.78 29.53 9.25
C ASN A 203 10.30 29.39 9.30
N TYR A 204 10.84 28.27 8.79
CA TYR A 204 12.26 27.99 8.64
C TYR A 204 13.03 27.90 9.96
N LYS A 205 12.36 27.42 11.02
CA LYS A 205 12.96 27.25 12.35
C LYS A 205 13.41 25.80 12.60
N ASN A 206 14.47 25.63 13.39
CA ASN A 206 14.84 24.31 13.91
C ASN A 206 13.68 23.73 14.74
N GLY A 207 13.46 22.42 14.65
CA GLY A 207 12.35 21.76 15.34
C GLY A 207 10.98 21.82 14.65
N GLU A 208 10.84 22.56 13.55
CA GLU A 208 9.53 22.76 12.89
C GLU A 208 9.03 21.51 12.14
N LEU A 209 9.93 20.86 11.39
CA LEU A 209 9.63 19.61 10.70
C LEU A 209 9.60 18.42 11.65
N LYS A 210 8.83 17.40 11.29
CA LYS A 210 8.80 16.10 11.97
C LYS A 210 9.08 14.99 10.95
N ALA A 211 9.66 13.89 11.42
CA ALA A 211 9.78 12.66 10.63
C ALA A 211 8.42 12.29 10.03
N GLY A 212 8.38 11.85 8.77
CA GLY A 212 7.17 11.50 8.05
C GLY A 212 6.29 12.68 7.60
N ASP A 213 6.68 13.92 7.86
CA ASP A 213 6.07 15.05 7.16
C ASP A 213 6.35 14.95 5.65
N ILE A 214 5.41 15.37 4.82
CA ILE A 214 5.60 15.48 3.37
C ILE A 214 5.92 16.93 3.04
N GLY A 215 7.12 17.19 2.52
CA GLY A 215 7.56 18.52 2.11
C GLY A 215 7.31 18.77 0.63
N ILE A 216 6.90 20.00 0.29
CA ILE A 216 6.59 20.44 -1.07
C ILE A 216 7.48 21.61 -1.47
N ARG A 217 8.10 21.51 -2.65
CA ARG A 217 8.65 22.64 -3.39
C ARG A 217 7.76 22.95 -4.59
N THR A 218 7.28 24.19 -4.70
CA THR A 218 6.38 24.60 -5.79
C THR A 218 7.11 25.18 -7.00
N SER A 219 8.40 25.51 -6.88
CA SER A 219 9.21 26.01 -7.99
C SER A 219 9.54 24.93 -9.03
N GLY A 220 9.76 25.35 -10.27
CA GLY A 220 9.93 24.48 -11.44
C GLY A 220 8.61 24.12 -12.13
N THR A 221 8.68 23.44 -13.28
CA THR A 221 7.51 23.12 -14.11
C THR A 221 6.46 22.30 -13.34
N TYR A 222 6.91 21.29 -12.60
CA TYR A 222 6.06 20.32 -11.91
C TYR A 222 6.14 20.39 -10.37
N GLY A 223 7.10 21.14 -9.82
CA GLY A 223 7.44 21.11 -8.40
C GLY A 223 8.29 19.90 -8.00
N HIS A 224 8.53 19.76 -6.70
CA HIS A 224 9.15 18.57 -6.10
C HIS A 224 8.46 18.22 -4.79
N ILE A 225 8.40 16.92 -4.46
CA ILE A 225 7.74 16.41 -3.25
C ILE A 225 8.60 15.31 -2.63
N PHE A 226 8.64 15.25 -1.30
CA PHE A 226 9.53 14.35 -0.56
C PHE A 226 9.02 14.06 0.84
N ILE A 227 9.56 13.01 1.47
CA ILE A 227 9.24 12.62 2.86
C ILE A 227 10.38 13.05 3.79
N VAL A 228 10.07 13.85 4.81
CA VAL A 228 11.02 14.31 5.81
C VAL A 228 11.50 13.12 6.66
N LYS A 229 12.82 12.98 6.78
CA LYS A 229 13.45 11.93 7.59
C LYS A 229 13.33 12.21 9.08
N GLU A 230 13.71 13.41 9.49
CA GLU A 230 13.85 13.80 10.89
C GLU A 230 13.62 15.29 11.08
N SER A 231 13.50 15.71 12.33
CA SER A 231 13.32 17.12 12.68
C SER A 231 14.45 17.99 12.13
N THR A 232 14.10 19.17 11.63
CA THR A 232 15.10 20.17 11.19
C THR A 232 16.05 20.49 12.34
N ALA A 233 17.35 20.43 12.05
CA ALA A 233 18.41 20.85 12.94
C ALA A 233 19.46 21.63 12.15
N ASN A 234 20.08 22.62 12.77
CA ASN A 234 21.14 23.44 12.19
C ASN A 234 20.76 24.08 10.84
N GLY A 235 19.49 24.47 10.68
CA GLY A 235 18.99 25.11 9.45
C GLY A 235 18.96 24.18 8.24
N LYS A 236 18.96 22.86 8.44
CA LYS A 236 18.98 21.86 7.37
C LYS A 236 17.78 20.91 7.45
N ILE A 237 17.32 20.48 6.28
CA ILE A 237 16.37 19.39 6.12
C ILE A 237 17.09 18.13 5.66
N LYS A 238 16.68 16.98 6.19
CA LYS A 238 16.99 15.67 5.63
C LYS A 238 15.71 14.99 5.19
N TYR A 239 15.69 14.44 3.99
CA TYR A 239 14.49 13.86 3.40
C TYR A 239 14.79 12.75 2.40
N TYR A 240 13.79 11.93 2.13
CA TYR A 240 13.78 10.90 1.10
C TYR A 240 12.99 11.39 -0.11
N ASP A 241 13.56 11.25 -1.30
CA ASP A 241 12.89 11.55 -2.56
C ASP A 241 13.22 10.56 -3.66
N GLN A 242 12.51 10.67 -4.78
CA GLN A 242 12.88 10.06 -6.05
C GLN A 242 13.02 11.12 -7.11
N ASN A 243 13.80 10.79 -8.15
CA ASN A 243 13.88 11.56 -9.38
C ASN A 243 14.17 13.07 -9.25
N TYR A 244 14.92 13.48 -8.22
CA TYR A 244 15.23 14.91 -7.97
C TYR A 244 15.82 15.66 -9.18
N ASN A 245 16.70 14.98 -9.93
CA ASN A 245 17.41 15.55 -11.09
C ASN A 245 16.80 15.13 -12.44
N GLY A 246 15.62 14.49 -12.47
CA GLY A 246 15.03 14.01 -13.73
C GLY A 246 15.68 12.75 -14.32
N THR A 247 16.56 12.06 -13.59
CA THR A 247 17.31 10.87 -14.06
C THR A 247 16.62 9.53 -13.77
N GLY A 248 15.42 9.53 -13.19
CA GLY A 248 14.72 8.33 -12.72
C GLY A 248 15.42 7.65 -11.52
N ALA A 249 16.13 8.43 -10.70
CA ALA A 249 16.80 7.93 -9.50
C ALA A 249 15.79 7.39 -8.49
N GLY A 250 16.11 6.22 -7.90
CA GLY A 250 15.34 5.61 -6.82
C GLY A 250 15.40 6.40 -5.51
N MET A 251 14.73 5.88 -4.48
CA MET A 251 14.59 6.59 -3.20
C MET A 251 15.96 6.94 -2.61
N THR A 252 16.24 8.23 -2.47
CA THR A 252 17.55 8.73 -2.08
C THR A 252 17.41 9.62 -0.85
N LEU A 253 18.30 9.42 0.14
CA LEU A 253 18.44 10.34 1.26
C LEU A 253 19.19 11.60 0.80
N ARG A 254 18.59 12.77 1.00
CA ARG A 254 19.21 14.07 0.71
C ARG A 254 19.27 14.95 1.94
N GLU A 255 20.20 15.88 1.89
CA GLU A 255 20.31 16.99 2.84
C GLU A 255 20.35 18.31 2.05
N LYS A 256 19.54 19.29 2.47
CA LYS A 256 19.47 20.64 1.88
C LYS A 256 19.26 21.70 2.95
N PRO A 257 19.54 22.98 2.67
CA PRO A 257 19.11 24.09 3.53
C PRO A 257 17.58 24.07 3.75
N TYR A 258 17.14 24.37 4.95
CA TYR A 258 15.72 24.57 5.26
C TYR A 258 15.31 26.01 4.93
N THR A 259 15.05 26.28 3.66
CA THR A 259 14.68 27.61 3.16
C THR A 259 13.50 27.52 2.20
N SER A 260 12.96 28.68 1.80
CA SER A 260 11.88 28.80 0.83
C SER A 260 12.20 28.26 -0.57
N ASP A 261 13.48 28.09 -0.89
CA ASP A 261 13.90 27.51 -2.17
C ASP A 261 13.68 26.00 -2.22
N TYR A 262 13.63 25.35 -1.05
CA TYR A 262 13.51 23.89 -0.94
C TYR A 262 12.17 23.44 -0.36
N VAL A 263 11.52 24.27 0.47
CA VAL A 263 10.24 23.93 1.11
C VAL A 263 9.32 25.14 1.12
N ASN A 264 8.21 25.05 0.39
CA ASN A 264 7.15 26.05 0.35
C ASN A 264 5.94 25.65 1.19
N GLY A 265 5.79 24.34 1.46
CA GLY A 265 4.65 23.81 2.19
C GLY A 265 4.95 22.46 2.81
N ILE A 266 4.29 22.18 3.93
CA ILE A 266 4.39 20.92 4.65
C ILE A 266 3.00 20.32 4.80
N LEU A 267 2.88 19.05 4.42
CA LEU A 267 1.72 18.21 4.66
C LEU A 267 2.07 17.26 5.79
N ARG A 268 1.55 17.53 6.98
CA ARG A 268 1.76 16.67 8.16
C ARG A 268 0.63 15.66 8.26
N PRO A 269 0.90 14.34 8.19
CA PRO A 269 -0.15 13.33 8.37
C PRO A 269 -0.83 13.52 9.72
N LYS A 270 -2.17 13.50 9.74
CA LYS A 270 -2.96 13.54 10.99
C LYS A 270 -2.87 12.22 11.75
N ASN A 271 -2.97 11.11 11.02
CA ASN A 271 -2.69 9.78 11.58
C ASN A 271 -1.18 9.50 11.50
N ARG A 272 -0.53 9.39 12.66
CA ARG A 272 0.92 9.20 12.78
C ARG A 272 1.30 7.93 13.54
N ASN A 273 0.37 6.98 13.68
CA ASN A 273 0.56 5.76 14.46
C ASN A 273 1.73 4.88 13.97
N ASN A 274 2.09 4.97 12.69
CA ASN A 274 3.21 4.23 12.11
C ASN A 274 4.49 5.06 11.95
N ILE A 275 4.46 6.32 12.42
CA ILE A 275 5.59 7.25 12.34
C ILE A 275 6.12 7.55 13.74
N ASP A 276 5.24 7.98 14.64
CA ASP A 276 5.64 8.46 15.96
C ASP A 276 5.98 7.32 16.93
N THR A 277 5.54 6.10 16.66
CA THR A 277 5.97 4.90 17.41
C THR A 277 7.43 4.55 17.17
N ASP A 278 8.03 5.01 16.07
CA ASP A 278 9.44 4.76 15.77
C ASP A 278 10.39 5.59 16.64
N LYS A 279 9.86 6.59 17.36
CA LYS A 279 10.59 7.27 18.43
C LYS A 279 10.80 6.38 19.66
N LYS A 280 10.07 5.25 19.77
CA LYS A 280 10.30 4.18 20.75
C LYS A 280 11.11 3.02 20.18
N VAL A 281 11.83 3.20 19.08
CA VAL A 281 13.08 2.46 18.92
C VAL A 281 14.07 3.13 19.87
N THR A 282 13.99 2.79 21.16
CA THR A 282 15.20 2.72 21.99
C THR A 282 16.22 2.06 21.11
N LYS A 283 17.35 2.73 20.82
CA LYS A 283 18.52 2.06 20.25
C LYS A 283 18.63 0.73 20.99
N VAL A 284 18.28 -0.37 20.34
CA VAL A 284 18.80 -1.66 20.78
C VAL A 284 20.27 -1.43 20.55
N ALA A 285 21.00 -1.17 21.64
CA ALA A 285 22.43 -1.15 21.59
C ALA A 285 22.80 -2.40 20.81
N LYS A 286 23.70 -2.27 19.85
CA LYS A 286 24.11 -3.31 18.88
C LYS A 286 24.58 -4.64 19.52
N TYR A 287 24.46 -4.74 20.84
CA TYR A 287 24.90 -5.77 21.75
C TYR A 287 23.83 -5.87 22.88
N GLY A 288 22.68 -6.50 22.64
CA GLY A 288 21.76 -6.94 23.71
C GLY A 288 21.05 -5.90 24.59
N ASN A 289 20.39 -6.34 25.68
CA ASN A 289 19.74 -5.51 26.71
C ASN A 289 20.48 -5.55 28.07
N ALA A 290 21.36 -6.53 28.31
CA ALA A 290 22.13 -6.70 29.54
C ALA A 290 23.66 -6.62 29.28
N ALA A 291 24.45 -6.35 30.32
CA ALA A 291 25.92 -6.38 30.27
C ALA A 291 26.46 -7.45 31.23
N MET A 292 27.40 -8.27 30.78
CA MET A 292 28.00 -9.33 31.59
C MET A 292 28.91 -8.75 32.68
N VAL A 293 28.66 -9.12 33.94
CA VAL A 293 29.47 -8.69 35.10
C VAL A 293 30.84 -9.38 35.17
N SER A 294 30.94 -10.57 34.58
CA SER A 294 32.13 -11.39 34.48
C SER A 294 32.08 -12.22 33.19
N ALA A 295 33.24 -12.69 32.73
CA ALA A 295 33.29 -13.62 31.60
C ALA A 295 32.70 -14.98 32.00
N GLN A 296 31.90 -15.59 31.13
CA GLN A 296 31.22 -16.85 31.39
C GLN A 296 31.17 -17.74 30.15
N THR A 297 31.10 -19.05 30.36
CA THR A 297 30.84 -20.05 29.31
C THR A 297 29.32 -20.12 29.05
N VAL A 298 28.92 -20.23 27.79
CA VAL A 298 27.52 -20.36 27.38
C VAL A 298 27.22 -21.83 27.06
N TYR A 299 26.11 -22.32 27.58
CA TYR A 299 25.61 -23.70 27.40
C TYR A 299 24.23 -23.68 26.74
N ALA A 300 23.92 -24.71 25.95
CA ALA A 300 22.62 -24.86 25.30
C ALA A 300 21.59 -25.62 26.15
N ASP A 301 22.02 -26.20 27.26
CA ASP A 301 21.22 -26.96 28.22
C ASP A 301 21.37 -26.41 29.65
N SER A 302 20.38 -26.67 30.49
CA SER A 302 20.38 -26.26 31.90
C SER A 302 21.37 -27.05 32.77
N ASP A 303 21.74 -28.26 32.33
CA ASP A 303 22.67 -29.15 33.06
C ASP A 303 24.15 -28.78 32.81
N LEU A 304 24.43 -27.75 32.02
CA LEU A 304 25.76 -27.25 31.68
C LEU A 304 26.67 -28.31 31.01
N THR A 305 26.08 -29.20 30.22
CA THR A 305 26.79 -30.30 29.55
C THR A 305 27.15 -29.98 28.10
N LEU A 306 26.37 -29.14 27.41
CA LEU A 306 26.51 -28.79 26.01
C LEU A 306 27.02 -27.35 25.85
N LYS A 307 28.35 -27.19 25.93
CA LYS A 307 29.02 -25.91 25.71
C LYS A 307 28.86 -25.43 24.26
N VAL A 308 28.41 -24.19 24.08
CA VAL A 308 28.22 -23.56 22.76
C VAL A 308 29.05 -22.29 22.54
N GLY A 309 29.61 -21.69 23.60
CA GLY A 309 30.42 -20.48 23.44
C GLY A 309 30.93 -19.89 24.74
N SER A 310 31.34 -18.63 24.67
CA SER A 310 31.76 -17.84 25.83
C SER A 310 31.47 -16.36 25.60
N VAL A 311 31.11 -15.65 26.65
CA VAL A 311 30.92 -14.19 26.67
C VAL A 311 31.96 -13.53 27.56
N SER A 312 32.45 -12.35 27.16
CA SER A 312 33.47 -11.59 27.88
C SER A 312 32.87 -10.70 28.96
N LYS A 313 33.68 -10.30 29.95
CA LYS A 313 33.29 -9.25 30.91
C LYS A 313 32.97 -7.96 30.15
N ASN A 314 31.87 -7.30 30.52
CA ASN A 314 31.30 -6.12 29.88
C ASN A 314 30.77 -6.32 28.46
N GLU A 315 30.85 -7.54 27.91
CA GLU A 315 30.14 -7.88 26.67
C GLU A 315 28.64 -7.74 26.93
N ARG A 316 27.92 -7.24 25.92
CA ARG A 316 26.50 -7.06 26.08
C ARG A 316 25.69 -8.07 25.28
N VAL A 317 24.71 -8.65 25.96
CA VAL A 317 23.95 -9.83 25.54
C VAL A 317 22.45 -9.57 25.62
N LEU A 318 21.67 -10.21 24.75
CA LEU A 318 20.22 -10.12 24.81
C LEU A 318 19.71 -11.17 25.80
N GLN A 319 19.41 -10.75 27.03
CA GLN A 319 18.76 -11.58 28.02
C GLN A 319 17.27 -11.70 27.68
N LEU A 320 16.85 -12.94 27.40
CA LEU A 320 15.48 -13.32 27.07
C LEU A 320 14.66 -13.64 28.34
N GLY A 321 15.32 -14.01 29.44
CA GLY A 321 14.66 -14.30 30.71
C GLY A 321 15.60 -14.96 31.73
N THR A 322 15.03 -15.73 32.63
CA THR A 322 15.73 -16.54 33.65
C THR A 322 15.07 -17.91 33.75
N GLY A 323 15.87 -18.98 33.72
CA GLY A 323 15.43 -20.37 33.94
C GLY A 323 16.31 -21.01 35.00
N GLU A 324 15.71 -21.65 36.00
CA GLU A 324 16.43 -22.32 37.11
C GLU A 324 17.47 -21.42 37.82
N GLY A 325 17.20 -20.12 37.89
CA GLY A 325 18.11 -19.13 38.49
C GLY A 325 19.22 -18.62 37.56
N ASN A 326 19.34 -19.16 36.35
CA ASN A 326 20.35 -18.75 35.36
C ASN A 326 19.76 -17.84 34.27
N PRO A 327 20.47 -16.79 33.83
CA PRO A 327 20.05 -15.97 32.69
C PRO A 327 19.97 -16.76 31.40
N ILE A 328 18.83 -16.66 30.70
CA ILE A 328 18.68 -17.17 29.33
C ILE A 328 19.04 -16.04 28.38
N ILE A 329 20.01 -16.25 27.50
CA ILE A 329 20.49 -15.23 26.55
C ILE A 329 20.33 -15.70 25.11
N SER A 330 20.14 -14.76 24.18
CA SER A 330 20.38 -15.00 22.76
C SER A 330 21.84 -14.75 22.47
N TYR A 331 22.55 -15.81 22.09
CA TYR A 331 23.94 -15.76 21.62
C TYR A 331 23.96 -15.59 20.10
#